data_AF-A0A359KR48-F1
#
_entry.id   AF-A0A359KR48-F1
#
_cell.length_a   1.000
_cell.length_b   1.000
_cell.length_c   1.000
_cell.angle_alpha   90.00
_cell.angle_beta   90.00
_cell.angle_gamma   90.00
#
_symmetry.space_group_name_H-M   'P 1'
#
loop_
_entity.id
_entity.type
_entity.pdbx_description
1 polymer ?
#
loop_
_entity_poly.entity_id
_entity_poly.type
_entity_poly.pdbx_seq_one_letter_code
_entity_poly.pdbx_strand_id
1 'polypeptide(L)'
;LLRFADVTTRDGAEALRGTIVRISGSQLRSLEPDELFHYQLIGLSVYLESAEKIGALVEIIDSGEVDIYVVRDEQGREHLFPALKSVVLEIDPEHDRVVVRPQEWEEE
;
A
#
# COMPACT_ATOMS: atom_id res chain seq x y z
N LEU A 1 14.49 -14.31 11.69
CA LEU A 1 15.53 -14.00 12.70
C LEU A 1 16.61 -13.18 12.04
N LEU A 2 16.99 -12.04 12.64
CA LEU A 2 17.97 -11.08 12.12
C LEU A 2 19.06 -10.89 13.19
N ARG A 3 20.28 -10.54 12.78
CA ARG A 3 21.38 -10.16 13.68
C ARG A 3 22.01 -8.87 13.19
N PHE A 4 22.14 -7.87 14.06
CA PHE A 4 22.98 -6.70 13.80
C PHE A 4 24.44 -7.07 14.02
N ALA A 5 25.33 -6.62 13.13
CA ALA A 5 26.75 -7.00 13.16
C ALA A 5 27.40 -6.76 14.53
N ASP A 6 27.10 -5.60 15.14
CA ASP A 6 27.69 -5.14 16.40
C ASP A 6 26.95 -5.63 17.66
N VAL A 7 25.83 -6.36 17.52
CA VAL A 7 25.05 -6.90 18.64
C VAL A 7 25.29 -8.39 18.75
N THR A 8 26.13 -8.78 19.72
CA THR A 8 26.59 -10.16 19.88
C THR A 8 26.15 -10.81 21.19
N THR A 9 25.52 -10.05 22.08
CA THR A 9 25.08 -10.51 23.40
C THR A 9 23.55 -10.45 23.53
N ARG A 10 23.00 -11.31 24.38
CA ARG A 10 21.56 -11.29 24.70
C ARG A 10 21.13 -9.93 25.25
N ASP A 11 21.92 -9.38 26.16
CA ASP A 11 21.59 -8.10 26.82
C ASP A 11 21.63 -6.93 25.82
N GLY A 12 22.54 -6.97 24.83
CA GLY A 12 22.56 -5.99 23.73
C GLY A 12 21.34 -6.10 22.81
N ALA A 13 20.84 -7.31 22.56
CA ALA A 13 19.60 -7.50 21.81
C ALA A 13 18.36 -7.07 22.61
N GLU A 14 18.32 -7.33 23.91
CA GLU A 14 17.25 -6.86 24.80
C GLU A 14 17.19 -5.33 24.87
N ALA A 15 18.35 -4.65 24.89
CA ALA A 15 18.41 -3.19 24.87
C ALA A 15 17.80 -2.55 23.61
N LEU A 16 17.66 -3.30 22.51
CA LEU A 16 17.03 -2.84 21.27
C LEU A 16 15.54 -3.15 21.20
N ARG A 17 14.97 -3.83 22.21
CA ARG A 17 13.55 -4.16 22.22
C ARG A 17 12.71 -2.87 22.23
N GLY A 18 11.79 -2.75 21.27
CA GLY A 18 10.91 -1.60 21.12
C GLY A 18 11.49 -0.45 20.30
N THR A 19 12.74 -0.56 19.85
CA THR A 19 13.35 0.45 18.96
C THR A 19 12.81 0.33 17.54
N ILE A 20 12.53 1.47 16.91
CA ILE A 20 12.07 1.53 15.52
C ILE A 20 13.29 1.58 14.59
N VAL A 21 13.35 0.66 13.63
CA VAL A 21 14.35 0.66 12.56
C VAL A 21 13.81 1.43 11.37
N ARG A 22 14.56 2.41 10.87
CA ARG A 22 14.18 3.24 9.71
C ARG A 22 15.39 3.42 8.80
N ILE A 23 15.13 3.60 7.51
CA ILE A 23 16.11 4.05 6.52
C ILE A 23 15.68 5.40 5.97
N SER A 24 16.62 6.20 5.47
CA SER A 24 16.27 7.41 4.72
C SER A 24 15.60 7.02 3.40
N GLY A 25 14.66 7.83 2.92
CA GLY A 25 14.07 7.66 1.59
C GLY A 25 15.14 7.70 0.47
N SER A 26 16.24 8.42 0.69
CA SER A 26 17.38 8.45 -0.23
C SER A 26 18.20 7.16 -0.29
N GLN A 27 17.97 6.22 0.63
CA GLN A 27 18.61 4.90 0.68
C GLN A 27 17.68 3.80 0.16
N LEU A 28 16.48 4.15 -0.29
CA LEU A 28 15.60 3.21 -0.96
C LEU A 28 16.28 2.70 -2.22
N ARG A 29 16.09 1.42 -2.50
CA ARG A 29 16.43 0.87 -3.82
C ARG A 29 15.70 1.68 -4.88
N SER A 30 16.33 1.86 -6.04
CA SER A 30 15.59 2.27 -7.22
C SER A 30 14.51 1.22 -7.49
N LEU A 31 13.28 1.68 -7.63
CA LEU A 31 12.15 0.88 -8.07
C LEU A 31 12.25 0.68 -9.59
N GLU A 32 11.75 -0.44 -10.10
CA GLU A 32 11.44 -0.51 -11.53
C GLU A 32 10.32 0.50 -11.87
N PRO A 33 10.17 0.93 -13.14
CA PRO A 33 9.22 1.98 -13.52
C PRO A 33 7.76 1.73 -13.11
N ASP A 34 7.40 0.47 -12.83
CA ASP A 34 6.07 0.00 -12.44
C ASP A 34 5.99 -0.48 -10.98
N GLU A 35 7.06 -0.33 -10.20
CA GLU A 35 7.04 -0.62 -8.77
C GLU A 35 6.80 0.67 -7.97
N LEU A 36 5.86 0.63 -7.02
CA LEU A 36 5.59 1.71 -6.08
C LEU A 36 5.59 1.15 -4.65
N PHE A 37 6.13 1.90 -3.70
CA PHE A 37 6.02 1.52 -2.30
C PHE A 37 4.61 1.82 -1.78
N HIS A 38 4.07 0.94 -0.94
CA HIS A 38 2.75 1.12 -0.31
C HIS A 38 2.57 2.49 0.35
N TYR A 39 3.60 3.02 1.02
CA TYR A 39 3.51 4.32 1.69
C TYR A 39 3.31 5.50 0.72
N GLN A 40 3.63 5.32 -0.57
CA GLN A 40 3.39 6.34 -1.61
C GLN A 40 1.94 6.34 -2.08
N LEU A 41 1.19 5.28 -1.78
CA LEU A 41 -0.19 5.08 -2.24
C LEU A 41 -1.21 5.48 -1.18
N ILE A 42 -0.88 5.28 0.10
CA ILE A 42 -1.80 5.62 1.21
C ILE A 42 -2.09 7.12 1.21
N GLY A 43 -3.37 7.46 1.21
CA GLY A 43 -3.90 8.82 1.15
C GLY A 43 -4.37 9.26 -0.24
N LEU A 44 -3.97 8.55 -1.31
CA LEU A 44 -4.37 8.93 -2.67
C LEU A 44 -5.88 8.86 -2.87
N SER A 45 -6.43 9.82 -3.62
CA SER A 45 -7.84 9.81 -4.01
C SER A 45 -8.11 8.71 -5.05
N VAL A 46 -9.09 7.87 -4.80
CA VAL A 46 -9.46 6.74 -5.68
C VAL A 46 -10.72 7.06 -6.46
N TYR A 47 -10.67 6.82 -7.77
CA TYR A 47 -11.72 7.12 -8.74
C TYR A 47 -12.10 5.88 -9.56
N LEU A 48 -13.33 5.83 -10.02
CA LEU A 48 -13.78 4.89 -11.05
C LEU A 48 -13.30 5.32 -12.44
N GLU A 49 -13.36 4.40 -13.41
CA GLU A 49 -13.11 4.71 -14.83
C GLU A 49 -14.09 5.77 -15.39
N SER A 50 -15.26 5.92 -14.77
CA SER A 50 -16.25 6.97 -15.04
C SER A 50 -15.83 8.37 -14.54
N ALA A 51 -14.65 8.49 -13.92
CA ALA A 51 -14.16 9.68 -13.20
C ALA A 51 -14.95 10.04 -11.93
N GLU A 52 -15.82 9.15 -11.43
CA GLU A 52 -16.47 9.30 -10.14
C GLU A 52 -15.49 9.01 -8.99
N LYS A 53 -15.43 9.88 -7.98
CA LYS A 53 -14.59 9.67 -6.79
C LYS A 53 -15.27 8.68 -5.85
N ILE A 54 -14.56 7.62 -5.48
CA ILE A 54 -15.01 6.62 -4.49
C ILE A 54 -14.63 7.08 -3.08
N GLY A 55 -13.39 7.53 -2.91
CA GLY A 55 -12.84 7.79 -1.58
C GLY A 55 -11.34 8.01 -1.60
N ALA A 56 -10.69 7.68 -0.48
CA ALA A 56 -9.24 7.70 -0.34
C ALA A 56 -8.71 6.32 0.04
N LEU A 57 -7.53 5.95 -0.46
CA LEU A 57 -6.85 4.72 -0.09
C LEU A 57 -6.34 4.85 1.36
N VAL A 58 -6.89 4.08 2.29
CA VAL A 58 -6.56 4.18 3.72
C VAL A 58 -5.65 3.06 4.21
N GLU A 59 -5.66 1.91 3.53
CA GLU A 59 -4.89 0.73 3.92
C GLU A 59 -4.61 -0.15 2.70
N ILE A 60 -3.51 -0.90 2.78
CA ILE A 60 -3.17 -1.98 1.83
C ILE A 60 -2.97 -3.25 2.66
N ILE A 61 -3.80 -4.25 2.41
CA ILE A 61 -3.75 -5.55 3.09
C ILE A 61 -2.96 -6.52 2.21
N ASP A 62 -1.87 -7.04 2.73
CA ASP A 62 -1.15 -8.16 2.11
C ASP A 62 -1.91 -9.46 2.40
N SER A 63 -2.65 -9.97 1.40
CA SER A 63 -3.39 -11.23 1.52
C SER A 63 -2.54 -12.48 1.20
N GLY A 64 -1.27 -12.29 0.81
CA GLY A 64 -0.35 -13.35 0.39
C GLY A 64 -0.36 -13.66 -1.10
N GLU A 65 -1.49 -13.50 -1.79
CA GLU A 65 -1.59 -13.70 -3.25
C GLU A 65 -1.60 -12.38 -4.03
N VAL A 66 -2.37 -11.42 -3.54
CA VAL A 66 -2.49 -10.07 -4.10
C VAL A 66 -2.71 -9.06 -2.99
N ASP A 67 -2.16 -7.87 -3.14
CA ASP A 67 -2.49 -6.77 -2.24
C ASP A 67 -3.98 -6.39 -2.39
N ILE A 68 -4.63 -6.03 -1.30
CA ILE A 68 -6.01 -5.54 -1.29
C ILE A 68 -6.00 -4.08 -0.85
N TYR A 69 -6.47 -3.21 -1.73
CA TYR A 69 -6.59 -1.77 -1.49
C TYR A 69 -7.90 -1.49 -0.76
N VAL A 70 -7.80 -0.93 0.44
CA VAL A 70 -8.94 -0.51 1.25
C VAL A 70 -9.20 0.96 1.00
N VAL A 71 -10.32 1.26 0.37
CA VAL A 71 -10.73 2.61 0.01
C VAL A 71 -11.89 3.03 0.90
N ARG A 72 -11.75 4.14 1.60
CA ARG A 72 -12.80 4.65 2.48
C ARG A 72 -13.51 5.84 1.83
N ASP A 73 -14.83 5.75 1.73
CA ASP A 73 -15.68 6.82 1.22
C ASP A 73 -15.92 7.92 2.29
N GLU A 74 -16.59 9.01 1.91
CA GLU A 74 -16.92 10.11 2.83
C GLU A 74 -17.91 9.71 3.93
N GLN A 75 -18.63 8.60 3.76
CA GLN A 75 -19.59 8.04 4.72
C GLN A 75 -18.92 7.05 5.68
N GLY A 76 -17.62 6.79 5.49
CA GLY A 76 -16.83 5.84 6.29
C GLY A 76 -16.99 4.38 5.86
N ARG A 77 -17.63 4.09 4.73
CA ARG A 77 -17.72 2.72 4.17
C ARG A 77 -16.42 2.35 3.50
N GLU A 78 -16.06 1.09 3.62
CA GLU A 78 -14.84 0.54 3.04
C GLU A 78 -15.16 -0.28 1.80
N HIS A 79 -14.42 0.00 0.73
CA HIS A 79 -14.45 -0.70 -0.54
C HIS A 79 -13.11 -1.40 -0.74
N LEU A 80 -13.16 -2.69 -1.05
CA LEU A 80 -11.98 -3.52 -1.23
C LEU A 80 -11.72 -3.75 -2.70
N PHE A 81 -10.54 -3.37 -3.16
CA PHE A 81 -10.10 -3.57 -4.53
C PHE A 81 -8.84 -4.44 -4.55
N PRO A 82 -8.88 -5.66 -5.12
CA PRO A 82 -7.66 -6.42 -5.30
C PRO A 82 -6.74 -5.70 -6.30
N ALA A 83 -5.46 -5.56 -5.98
CA ALA A 83 -4.45 -4.82 -6.75
C ALA A 83 -4.01 -5.57 -8.02
N LEU A 84 -4.98 -6.04 -8.81
CA LEU A 84 -4.79 -6.70 -10.09
C LEU A 84 -4.73 -5.66 -11.20
N LYS A 85 -3.97 -5.93 -12.27
CA LYS A 85 -3.91 -5.07 -13.46
C LYS A 85 -5.27 -4.86 -14.15
N SER A 86 -6.24 -5.75 -13.91
CA SER A 86 -7.61 -5.63 -14.43
C SER A 86 -8.50 -4.71 -13.57
N VAL A 87 -8.09 -4.43 -12.34
CA VAL A 87 -8.84 -3.66 -11.34
C VAL A 87 -8.19 -2.30 -11.15
N VAL A 88 -6.90 -2.24 -10.85
CA VAL A 88 -6.15 -0.98 -10.72
C VAL A 88 -5.59 -0.63 -12.09
N LEU A 89 -6.24 0.34 -12.75
CA LEU A 89 -5.95 0.70 -14.14
C LEU A 89 -4.80 1.71 -14.23
N GLU A 90 -4.73 2.63 -13.27
CA GLU A 90 -3.78 3.73 -13.28
C GLU A 90 -3.46 4.16 -11.85
N ILE A 91 -2.18 4.45 -11.59
CA ILE A 91 -1.71 5.04 -10.34
C ILE A 91 -0.85 6.25 -10.71
N ASP A 92 -1.28 7.42 -10.28
CA ASP A 92 -0.61 8.69 -10.50
C ASP A 92 -0.46 9.44 -9.16
N PRO A 93 0.64 9.17 -8.43
CA PRO A 93 0.90 9.84 -7.16
C PRO A 93 1.20 11.34 -7.31
N GLU A 94 1.63 11.80 -8.50
CA GLU A 94 1.92 13.23 -8.74
C GLU A 94 0.62 14.05 -8.75
N HIS A 95 -0.48 13.47 -9.22
CA HIS A 95 -1.80 14.10 -9.29
C HIS A 95 -2.79 13.63 -8.21
N ASP A 96 -2.32 12.98 -7.15
CA ASP A 96 -3.16 12.44 -6.05
C ASP A 96 -4.25 11.47 -6.55
N ARG A 97 -3.94 10.58 -7.50
CA ARG A 97 -4.97 9.84 -8.23
C ARG A 97 -4.67 8.36 -8.39
N VAL A 98 -5.67 7.53 -8.08
CA VAL A 98 -5.72 6.11 -8.44
C VAL A 98 -7.02 5.85 -9.19
N VAL A 99 -6.97 5.15 -10.32
CA VAL A 99 -8.16 4.76 -11.09
C VAL A 99 -8.37 3.26 -10.95
N VAL A 100 -9.56 2.88 -10.48
CA VAL A 100 -9.99 1.49 -10.33
C VAL A 100 -11.21 1.17 -11.17
N ARG A 101 -11.33 -0.09 -11.56
CA ARG A 101 -12.52 -0.71 -12.11
C ARG A 101 -13.02 -1.76 -11.12
N PRO A 102 -14.24 -1.62 -10.57
CA PRO A 102 -14.86 -2.67 -9.79
C PRO A 102 -14.99 -3.91 -10.65
N GLN A 103 -14.67 -5.08 -10.10
CA GLN A 103 -15.06 -6.32 -10.77
C GLN A 103 -16.55 -6.49 -10.53
N GLU A 104 -17.34 -6.48 -11.60
CA GLU A 104 -18.72 -6.96 -11.53
C GLU A 104 -18.62 -8.46 -11.26
N TRP A 105 -19.04 -8.88 -10.07
CA TRP A 105 -19.27 -10.28 -9.79
C TRP A 105 -20.61 -10.61 -10.44
N GLU A 106 -20.63 -11.44 -11.47
CA GLU A 106 -21.88 -12.05 -11.93
C GLU A 106 -22.41 -12.88 -10.75
N GLU A 107 -23.47 -12.41 -10.09
CA GLU A 107 -24.27 -13.26 -9.22
C GLU A 107 -24.97 -14.30 -10.12
N GLU A 108 -24.40 -15.51 -10.21
CA GLU A 108 -25.09 -16.68 -10.80
C GLU A 108 -26.35 -17.07 -10.01
#